data_AF-A0A6V8P3N4-F1
#
_entry.id   AF-A0A6V8P3N4-F1
#
_cell.length_a   1.000
_cell.length_b   1.000
_cell.length_c   1.000
_cell.angle_alpha   90.00
_cell.angle_beta   90.00
_cell.angle_gamma   90.00
#
_symmetry.space_group_name_H-M   'P 1'
#
loop_
_entity.id
_entity.type
_entity.pdbx_description
1 polymer ?
#
loop_
_entity_poly.entity_id
_entity_poly.type
_entity_poly.pdbx_seq_one_letter_code
_entity_poly.pdbx_strand_id
1 'polypeptide(L)'
;MGIGGRGDEVYTVCYQDLAAVISDSPIMKYPIRRDNTLAHQLVMEEVMKNYTLLPVRFGTIAESKNGIAPEERIKEKVLKGRYTEFKNLLRDMDNKISPHATMQDQ
;
A
#
# COMPACT_ATOMS: atom_id res chain seq x y z
N MET A 1 -7.47 5.44 -9.75
CA MET A 1 -7.19 4.22 -10.54
C MET A 1 -6.60 3.18 -9.61
N GLY A 2 -7.29 2.05 -9.43
CA GLY A 2 -6.78 0.84 -8.77
C GLY A 2 -6.10 -0.11 -9.75
N ILE A 3 -5.73 -1.29 -9.26
CA ILE A 3 -5.01 -2.31 -10.04
C ILE A 3 -5.99 -3.07 -10.95
N GLY A 4 -5.67 -3.22 -12.24
CA GLY A 4 -6.46 -4.02 -13.17
C GLY A 4 -7.12 -3.26 -14.33
N GLY A 5 -6.88 -1.96 -14.48
CA GLY A 5 -7.38 -1.17 -15.61
C GLY A 5 -8.90 -0.94 -15.62
N ARG A 6 -9.62 -1.33 -14.57
CA ARG A 6 -11.08 -1.15 -14.44
C ARG A 6 -11.49 0.19 -13.84
N GLY A 7 -10.52 0.99 -13.39
CA GLY A 7 -10.79 2.26 -12.74
C GLY A 7 -11.27 2.14 -11.29
N ASP A 8 -11.09 0.98 -10.64
CA ASP A 8 -11.50 0.78 -9.25
C ASP A 8 -10.92 1.86 -8.32
N GLU A 9 -11.67 2.21 -7.29
CA GLU A 9 -11.25 3.22 -6.34
C GLU A 9 -10.12 2.68 -5.45
N VAL A 10 -9.12 3.52 -5.23
CA VAL A 10 -8.07 3.25 -4.25
C VAL A 10 -8.48 3.96 -2.98
N TYR A 11 -8.57 3.22 -1.88
CA TYR A 11 -8.98 3.72 -0.59
C TYR A 11 -8.10 3.13 0.51
N THR A 12 -8.30 3.61 1.74
CA THR A 12 -7.48 3.21 2.88
C THR A 12 -8.28 2.48 3.94
N VAL A 13 -7.68 1.42 4.49
CA VAL A 13 -8.11 0.82 5.76
C VAL A 13 -7.14 1.29 6.84
N CYS A 14 -7.67 1.90 7.91
CA CYS A 14 -6.85 2.54 8.93
C CYS A 14 -6.88 1.77 10.27
N TYR A 15 -5.75 1.78 10.96
CA TYR A 15 -5.61 1.35 12.35
C TYR A 15 -4.57 2.22 13.05
N GLN A 16 -5.01 3.01 14.03
CA GLN A 16 -4.17 4.01 14.70
C GLN A 16 -3.52 4.94 13.68
N ASP A 17 -2.19 5.03 13.65
CA ASP A 17 -1.40 5.84 12.73
C ASP A 17 -0.85 5.04 11.53
N LEU A 18 -1.35 3.83 11.29
CA LEU A 18 -1.06 3.03 10.10
C LEU A 18 -2.28 2.99 9.17
N ALA A 19 -2.02 3.03 7.87
CA ALA A 19 -3.02 2.83 6.83
C ALA A 19 -2.53 1.81 5.79
N ALA A 20 -3.42 0.91 5.39
CA ALA A 20 -3.23 0.06 4.22
C ALA A 20 -3.94 0.70 3.03
N VAL A 21 -3.20 0.95 1.94
CA VAL A 21 -3.74 1.43 0.67
C VAL A 21 -4.18 0.23 -0.16
N ILE A 22 -5.47 0.13 -0.45
CA ILE A 22 -6.07 -1.01 -1.14
C ILE A 22 -7.01 -0.54 -2.27
N SER A 23 -7.35 -1.46 -3.16
CA SER A 23 -8.41 -1.27 -4.15
C SER A 23 -9.24 -2.54 -4.25
N ASP A 24 -10.49 -2.39 -4.66
CA ASP A 24 -11.34 -3.54 -4.95
C ASP A 24 -10.71 -4.44 -6.02
N SER A 25 -10.84 -5.74 -5.83
CA SER A 25 -10.32 -6.73 -6.75
C SER A 25 -11.29 -7.91 -6.92
N PRO A 26 -11.98 -8.02 -8.07
CA PRO A 26 -12.78 -9.20 -8.40
C PRO A 26 -11.90 -10.39 -8.81
N ILE A 27 -10.58 -10.21 -8.94
CA ILE A 27 -9.64 -11.22 -9.40
C ILE A 27 -8.72 -11.62 -8.25
N MET A 28 -8.65 -12.91 -7.93
CA MET A 28 -7.77 -13.46 -6.89
C MET A 28 -6.29 -13.60 -7.32
N LYS A 29 -5.99 -13.45 -8.60
CA LYS A 29 -4.62 -13.46 -9.13
C LYS A 29 -4.47 -12.52 -10.33
N TYR A 30 -3.77 -11.40 -10.12
CA TYR A 30 -3.42 -10.52 -11.23
C TYR A 30 -2.31 -11.14 -12.09
N PRO A 31 -2.47 -11.19 -13.41
CA PRO A 31 -1.35 -11.51 -14.28
C PRO A 31 -0.32 -10.38 -14.17
N ILE A 32 0.96 -10.74 -14.10
CA ILE A 32 2.09 -9.81 -14.12
C ILE A 32 2.18 -9.25 -15.54
N ARG A 33 1.39 -8.21 -15.80
CA ARG A 33 1.33 -7.48 -17.06
C ARG A 33 1.77 -6.05 -16.80
N ARG A 34 2.33 -5.40 -17.83
CA ARG A 34 2.88 -4.04 -17.72
C ARG A 34 1.85 -3.03 -17.21
N ASP A 35 0.62 -3.12 -17.68
CA ASP A 35 -0.50 -2.27 -17.25
C ASP A 35 -0.74 -2.36 -15.73
N ASN A 36 -0.80 -3.56 -15.17
CA ASN A 36 -1.06 -3.76 -13.75
C ASN A 36 0.14 -3.35 -12.87
N THR A 37 1.37 -3.66 -13.30
CA THR A 37 2.58 -3.25 -12.57
C THR A 37 2.76 -1.73 -12.59
N LEU A 38 2.45 -1.08 -13.72
CA LEU A 38 2.50 0.38 -13.82
C LEU A 38 1.45 1.05 -12.93
N ALA A 39 0.21 0.55 -12.90
CA ALA A 39 -0.82 1.06 -11.99
C ALA A 39 -0.38 0.94 -10.52
N HIS A 40 0.26 -0.18 -10.15
CA HIS A 40 0.82 -0.37 -8.81
C HIS A 40 1.91 0.64 -8.48
N GLN A 41 2.81 0.90 -9.44
CA GLN A 41 3.85 1.90 -9.27
C GLN A 41 3.27 3.31 -9.10
N LEU A 42 2.32 3.72 -9.94
CA LEU A 42 1.72 5.05 -9.87
C LEU A 42 1.00 5.29 -8.54
N VAL A 43 0.30 4.28 -8.00
CA VAL A 43 -0.33 4.40 -6.67
C VAL A 43 0.73 4.58 -5.59
N MET A 44 1.84 3.84 -5.64
CA MET A 44 2.92 4.02 -4.67
C MET A 44 3.56 5.41 -4.77
N GLU A 45 3.83 5.89 -5.99
CA GLU A 45 4.39 7.24 -6.22
C GLU A 45 3.48 8.34 -5.66
N GLU A 46 2.16 8.23 -5.84
CA GLU A 46 1.21 9.20 -5.30
C GLU A 46 1.21 9.22 -3.77
N VAL A 47 1.26 8.06 -3.13
CA VAL A 47 1.30 7.94 -1.66
C VAL A 47 2.62 8.49 -1.11
N MET A 48 3.74 8.22 -1.78
CA MET A 48 5.08 8.67 -1.38
C MET A 48 5.24 10.19 -1.36
N LYS A 49 4.40 10.95 -2.09
CA LYS A 49 4.43 12.42 -2.05
C LYS A 49 4.17 12.99 -0.65
N ASN A 50 3.37 12.29 0.16
CA ASN A 50 2.90 12.79 1.45
C ASN A 50 3.20 11.84 2.62
N TYR A 51 3.54 10.57 2.35
CA TYR A 51 3.69 9.54 3.38
C TYR A 51 4.86 8.61 3.11
N THR A 52 5.54 8.19 4.18
CA THR A 52 6.46 7.04 4.15
C THR A 52 5.64 5.75 4.07
N LEU A 53 5.96 4.87 3.11
CA LEU A 53 5.21 3.63 2.88
C LEU A 53 6.12 2.40 2.90
N LEU A 54 5.55 1.24 3.23
CA LEU A 54 6.17 -0.07 3.05
C LEU A 54 5.62 -0.70 1.76
N PRO A 55 6.45 -1.02 0.75
CA PRO A 55 5.96 -1.66 -0.45
C PRO A 55 5.53 -3.10 -0.16
N VAL A 56 4.31 -3.45 -0.59
CA VAL A 56 3.80 -4.83 -0.59
C VAL A 56 4.08 -5.49 -1.93
N ARG A 57 4.26 -6.82 -1.92
CA ARG A 57 4.45 -7.59 -3.15
C ARG A 57 3.24 -7.40 -4.06
N PHE A 58 3.49 -7.10 -5.34
CA PHE A 58 2.44 -7.06 -6.36
C PHE A 58 1.63 -8.36 -6.39
N GLY A 59 0.30 -8.23 -6.52
CA GLY A 59 -0.62 -9.37 -6.50
C GLY A 59 -0.95 -9.91 -5.11
N THR A 60 -0.64 -9.17 -4.04
CA THR A 60 -1.12 -9.51 -2.69
C THR A 60 -2.60 -9.17 -2.56
N ILE A 61 -3.43 -10.18 -2.30
CA ILE A 61 -4.89 -10.04 -2.23
C ILE A 61 -5.37 -10.60 -0.88
N ALA A 62 -6.25 -9.85 -0.20
CA ALA A 62 -6.95 -10.31 0.97
C ALA A 62 -8.33 -10.83 0.58
N GLU A 63 -8.63 -12.07 0.96
CA GLU A 63 -9.93 -12.71 0.68
C GLU A 63 -10.82 -12.69 1.92
N SER A 64 -12.14 -12.76 1.74
CA SER A 64 -13.04 -13.06 2.84
C SER A 64 -12.77 -14.48 3.35
N LYS A 65 -12.73 -14.66 4.67
CA LYS A 65 -12.53 -15.99 5.28
C LYS A 65 -13.38 -16.12 6.53
N ASN A 66 -14.13 -17.21 6.62
CA ASN A 66 -15.04 -17.50 7.74
C ASN A 66 -16.03 -16.36 8.03
N GLY A 67 -16.54 -15.70 6.99
CA GLY A 67 -17.47 -14.57 7.11
C GLY A 67 -16.83 -13.23 7.49
N ILE A 68 -15.51 -13.17 7.66
CA ILE A 68 -14.78 -11.93 7.97
C ILE A 68 -14.40 -11.24 6.65
N ALA A 69 -14.85 -10.00 6.48
CA ALA A 69 -14.55 -9.17 5.31
C ALA A 69 -13.02 -8.96 5.12
N PRO A 70 -12.54 -8.82 3.88
CA PRO A 70 -11.13 -8.57 3.58
C PRO A 70 -10.52 -7.41 4.37
N GLU A 71 -11.24 -6.30 4.49
CA GLU A 71 -10.80 -5.08 5.18
C GLU A 71 -10.58 -5.32 6.67
N GLU A 72 -11.50 -6.04 7.30
CA GLU A 72 -11.38 -6.41 8.72
C GLU A 72 -10.19 -7.35 8.93
N ARG A 73 -9.95 -8.28 7.99
CA ARG A 73 -8.76 -9.14 8.03
C ARG A 73 -7.47 -8.35 7.86
N ILE A 74 -7.44 -7.37 6.95
CA ILE A 74 -6.28 -6.48 6.76
C ILE A 74 -6.04 -5.71 8.06
N LYS A 75 -7.08 -5.12 8.64
CA LYS A 75 -6.98 -4.39 9.90
C LYS A 75 -6.43 -5.25 11.04
N GLU A 76 -7.04 -6.40 11.29
CA GLU A 76 -6.71 -7.22 12.46
C GLU A 76 -5.41 -8.02 12.28
N LYS A 77 -5.14 -8.58 11.09
CA LYS A 77 -3.99 -9.47 10.87
C LYS A 77 -2.75 -8.76 10.36
N VAL A 78 -2.91 -7.65 9.66
CA VAL A 78 -1.79 -6.92 9.05
C VAL A 78 -1.47 -5.69 9.91
N LEU A 79 -2.39 -4.72 9.98
CA LEU A 79 -2.09 -3.45 10.65
C LEU A 79 -1.94 -3.60 12.16
N LYS A 80 -2.92 -4.23 12.82
CA LYS A 80 -2.88 -4.44 14.27
C LYS A 80 -1.94 -5.57 14.67
N GLY A 81 -2.03 -6.71 14.00
CA GLY A 81 -1.23 -7.90 14.30
C GLY A 81 0.29 -7.70 14.16
N ARG A 82 0.72 -6.73 13.32
CA ARG A 82 2.14 -6.43 13.07
C ARG A 82 2.48 -4.97 13.34
N TYR A 83 1.68 -4.29 14.16
CA TYR A 83 1.77 -2.84 14.37
C TYR A 83 3.19 -2.38 14.74
N THR A 84 3.78 -2.96 15.79
CA THR A 84 5.12 -2.59 16.27
C THR A 84 6.20 -2.82 15.22
N GLU A 85 6.10 -3.92 14.47
CA GLU A 85 7.06 -4.24 13.40
C GLU A 85 6.98 -3.21 12.27
N PHE A 86 5.78 -2.89 11.79
CA PHE A 86 5.59 -1.92 10.72
C PHE A 86 5.96 -0.51 11.14
N LYS A 87 5.68 -0.10 12.38
CA LYS A 87 6.13 1.19 12.92
C LYS A 87 7.66 1.30 12.91
N ASN A 88 8.37 0.23 13.28
CA ASN A 88 9.83 0.23 13.25
C ASN A 88 10.35 0.29 11.81
N LEU A 89 9.82 -0.53 10.90
CA LEU A 89 10.21 -0.52 9.49
C LEU A 89 9.96 0.83 8.82
N LEU A 90 8.82 1.47 9.09
CA LEU A 90 8.49 2.79 8.57
C LEU A 90 9.47 3.84 9.08
N ARG A 91 9.81 3.81 10.38
CA ARG A 91 10.82 4.71 10.96
C ARG A 91 12.19 4.50 10.32
N ASP A 92 12.59 3.26 10.07
CA ASP A 92 13.85 2.94 9.41
C ASP A 92 13.87 3.41 7.95
N MET A 93 12.73 3.37 7.26
CA MET A 93 12.60 3.90 5.90
C MET A 93 12.63 5.43 5.88
N ASP A 94 11.95 6.08 6.81
CA ASP A 94 11.90 7.54 6.95
C ASP A 94 13.31 8.13 7.17
N ASN A 95 14.11 7.47 8.02
CA ASN A 95 15.50 7.86 8.28
C ASN A 95 16.44 7.66 7.08
N LYS A 96 16.04 6.87 6.06
CA LYS A 96 16.83 6.60 4.86
C LYS A 96 16.49 7.50 3.69
N ILE A 97 15.37 8.23 3.75
CA ILE A 97 15.00 9.20 2.73
C ILE A 97 15.92 10.41 2.93
N SER A 98 17.04 10.43 2.19
CA SER A 98 17.96 11.57 2.16
C SER A 98 17.17 12.86 1.90
N PRO A 99 17.52 13.98 2.56
CA PRO A 99 16.88 15.26 2.30
C PRO A 99 16.98 15.52 0.80
N HIS A 100 15.82 15.84 0.21
CA HIS A 100 15.74 16.41 -1.13
C HIS A 100 16.85 17.46 -1.23
N ALA A 101 17.88 17.18 -2.03
CA ALA A 101 18.97 18.13 -2.24
C ALA A 101 18.34 19.35 -2.91
N THR A 102 18.09 20.40 -2.11
CA THR A 102 17.84 21.74 -2.63
C THR A 102 19.17 22.19 -3.24
N MET A 103 19.40 21.82 -4.49
CA MET A 103 20.26 22.62 -5.37
C MET A 103 19.46 23.88 -5.69
N GLN A 104 19.57 24.87 -4.80
CA GLN A 104 19.55 26.26 -5.23
C GLN A 104 20.85 26.46 -6.00
N ASP A 105 20.80 26.21 -7.31
CA ASP A 105 21.81 26.79 -8.19
C ASP A 105 21.40 28.24 -8.50
N GLN A 106 22.42 29.07 -8.36
CA GLN A 106 22.49 30.52 -8.33
C GLN A 106 22.01 31.21 -9.62
#